data_AF-A0A9P6FS61-F1
#
_entry.id   AF-A0A9P6FS61-F1
#
_cell.length_a   1.000
_cell.length_b   1.000
_cell.length_c   1.000
_cell.angle_alpha   90.00
_cell.angle_beta   90.00
_cell.angle_gamma   90.00
#
_symmetry.space_group_name_H-M   'P 1'
#
loop_
_entity.id
_entity.type
_entity.pdbx_description
1 polymer ?
#
loop_
_entity_poly.entity_id
_entity_poly.type
_entity_poly.pdbx_seq_one_letter_code
_entity_poly.pdbx_strand_id
1 'polypeptide(L)' 'LSQYPIHLVLRSLLRNMTTDVLTLFCLVDRDTTVNGFSVDISSNKTVDDLKKLIKAEQAPRFDDVALTS' A
#
# COMPACT_ATOMS: atom_id res chain seq x y z
N LEU A 1 -4.21 -1.30 -25.19
CA LEU A 1 -3.57 -0.10 -24.59
C LEU A 1 -3.74 -0.25 -23.09
N SER A 2 -2.75 -0.40 -22.20
CA SER A 2 -1.31 -0.27 -22.24
C SER A 2 -0.78 -1.14 -21.09
N GLN A 3 0.03 -2.16 -21.37
CA GLN A 3 0.52 -3.13 -20.38
C GLN A 3 1.75 -2.55 -19.66
N TYR A 4 1.54 -1.57 -18.79
CA TYR A 4 2.58 -1.13 -17.87
C TYR A 4 2.18 -1.56 -16.45
N PRO A 5 3.05 -2.29 -15.73
CA PRO A 5 2.77 -2.65 -14.35
C PRO A 5 2.64 -1.38 -13.51
N ILE A 6 1.58 -1.28 -12.71
CA ILE A 6 1.46 -0.22 -11.72
C ILE A 6 2.49 -0.54 -10.62
N HIS A 7 3.49 0.32 -10.46
CA HIS A 7 4.46 0.20 -9.37
C HIS A 7 3.94 0.95 -8.15
N LEU A 8 3.84 0.26 -7.01
CA LEU A 8 3.51 0.88 -5.73
C LEU A 8 4.79 1.08 -4.93
N VAL A 9 5.11 2.33 -4.59
CA VAL A 9 6.23 2.66 -3.73
C VAL A 9 5.71 2.94 -2.33
N LEU A 10 6.07 2.06 -1.39
CA LEU A 10 5.75 2.20 0.02
C LEU A 10 6.81 3.07 0.69
N ARG A 11 6.42 4.24 1.21
CA ARG A 11 7.27 5.08 2.05
C ARG A 11 6.69 5.14 3.45
N SER A 12 7.40 4.58 4.42
CA SER A 12 7.08 4.77 5.83
C SER A 12 7.37 6.23 6.20
N LEU A 13 6.32 7.03 6.44
CA LEU A 13 6.50 8.45 6.82
C LEU A 13 6.64 8.64 8.33
N LEU A 14 6.10 7.73 9.15
CA LEU A 14 6.15 7.84 10.61
C LEU A 14 6.25 6.44 11.23
N ARG A 15 7.41 6.11 11.83
CA ARG A 15 7.48 5.00 12.79
C ARG A 15 7.17 5.57 14.17
N ASN A 16 5.91 5.58 14.56
CA ASN A 16 5.58 5.83 15.97
C ASN A 16 5.73 4.51 16.73
N MET A 17 6.88 4.31 17.38
CA MET A 17 7.24 3.07 18.06
C MET A 17 6.51 2.85 19.40
N THR A 18 5.39 3.54 19.63
CA THR A 18 4.61 3.48 20.88
C THR A 18 3.28 2.73 20.72
N THR A 19 2.92 2.35 19.50
CA THR A 19 1.71 1.58 19.19
C THR A 19 2.07 0.44 18.26
N ASP A 20 1.52 -0.75 18.46
CA ASP A 20 1.67 -1.94 17.60
C ASP A 20 1.19 -1.74 16.15
N VAL A 21 0.95 -0.50 15.72
CA VAL A 21 0.42 -0.09 14.43
C VAL A 21 1.44 0.79 13.72
N LEU A 22 1.75 0.41 12.49
CA LEU A 22 2.56 1.15 11.53
C LEU A 22 1.64 1.79 10.50
N THR A 23 1.69 3.11 10.39
CA THR A 23 1.04 3.85 9.30
C THR A 23 1.99 3.98 8.13
N LEU A 24 1.61 3.41 6.99
CA LEU A 24 2.38 3.44 5.73
C LEU A 24 1.72 4.39 4.75
N PHE A 25 2.49 5.36 4.24
CA PHE A 25 2.04 6.22 3.17
C PHE A 25 2.45 5.62 1.83
N CYS A 26 1.44 5.29 1.04
CA CYS A 26 1.55 4.58 -0.22
C CYS A 26 1.50 5.58 -1.36
N LEU A 27 2.54 5.59 -2.19
CA LEU A 27 2.60 6.38 -3.42
C LEU A 27 2.44 5.45 -4.62
N VAL A 28 1.47 5.74 -5.49
CA VAL A 28 1.31 5.02 -6.75
C VAL A 28 2.23 5.68 -7.77
N ASP A 29 3.24 4.95 -8.24
CA ASP A 29 4.18 5.46 -9.22
C ASP A 29 3.43 5.79 -10.53
N ARG A 30 3.71 6.98 -11.09
CA ARG A 30 2.96 7.75 -12.12
C ARG A 30 1.81 8.64 -11.66
N ASP A 31 1.39 8.56 -10.40
CA ASP A 31 0.49 9.57 -9.82
C ASP A 31 1.35 10.64 -9.10
N THR A 32 1.00 11.91 -9.26
CA THR A 32 1.67 12.97 -8.47
C THR A 32 1.48 12.69 -6.98
N THR A 33 2.35 13.18 -6.09
CA THR A 33 2.27 12.96 -4.63
C THR A 33 0.93 13.35 -4.00
N VAL A 34 0.08 14.04 -4.76
CA VAL A 34 -1.30 14.43 -4.45
C VAL A 34 -2.23 13.23 -4.27
N ASN A 35 -1.95 12.09 -4.90
CA ASN A 35 -2.82 10.90 -4.88
C ASN A 35 -2.32 9.77 -3.96
N GLY A 36 -1.44 10.10 -3.00
CA GLY A 36 -1.01 9.14 -1.98
C GLY A 36 -2.14 8.78 -1.02
N PHE A 37 -2.06 7.59 -0.44
CA PHE A 37 -3.02 7.10 0.56
C PHE A 37 -2.28 6.46 1.73
N SER A 38 -2.91 6.42 2.90
CA SER A 38 -2.33 5.80 4.09
C SER A 38 -2.99 4.45 4.36
N VAL A 39 -2.21 3.48 4.84
CA VAL A 39 -2.74 2.23 5.39
C VAL A 39 -2.13 1.99 6.76
N ASP A 40 -2.96 1.55 7.69
CA ASP A 40 -2.54 1.14 9.03
C ASP A 40 -2.41 -0.37 9.08
N ILE A 41 -1.25 -0.85 9.50
CA ILE A 41 -0.99 -2.29 9.64
C ILE A 41 -0.29 -2.56 10.96
N SER A 42 -0.69 -3.65 11.64
CA SER A 42 0.02 -4.03 12.86
C SER A 42 1.44 -4.51 12.55
N SER A 43 2.40 -4.17 13.39
CA SER A 43 3.82 -4.53 13.26
C SER A 43 4.07 -6.04 13.20
N ASN A 44 3.15 -6.85 13.71
CA ASN A 44 3.20 -8.32 13.69
C ASN A 44 2.60 -8.96 12.43
N LYS A 45 2.08 -8.17 11.50
CA LYS A 45 1.45 -8.66 10.27
C LYS A 45 2.44 -8.85 9.14
N THR A 46 2.04 -9.69 8.19
CA THR A 46 2.88 -10.06 7.05
C THR A 46 2.74 -9.06 5.90
N VAL A 47 3.65 -9.18 4.93
CA VAL A 47 3.55 -8.43 3.67
C VAL A 47 2.27 -8.80 2.90
N ASP A 48 1.78 -10.04 3.01
CA ASP A 48 0.54 -10.45 2.34
C ASP A 48 -0.71 -9.81 2.98
N ASP A 49 -0.70 -9.61 4.30
CA ASP A 49 -1.73 -8.80 4.98
C ASP A 49 -1.70 -7.35 4.49
N LEU A 50 -0.51 -6.77 4.32
CA LEU A 50 -0.33 -5.44 3.75
C LEU A 50 -0.89 -5.35 2.32
N LYS A 51 -0.59 -6.32 1.45
CA LYS A 51 -1.12 -6.36 0.08
C LYS A 51 -2.66 -6.39 0.08
N LYS A 52 -3.28 -7.14 0.99
CA LYS A 52 -4.75 -7.19 1.12
C LYS A 52 -5.33 -5.85 1.56
N LEU A 53 -4.72 -5.19 2.55
CA LEU A 53 -5.15 -3.86 3.02
C LEU A 53 -5.09 -2.82 1.90
N ILE A 54 -3.98 -2.80 1.15
CA ILE A 54 -3.80 -1.89 0.00
C ILE A 54 -4.89 -2.10 -1.06
N LYS A 55 -5.20 -3.36 -1.39
CA LYS A 55 -6.25 -3.68 -2.36
C LYS A 55 -7.64 -3.24 -1.89
N ALA A 56 -7.95 -3.49 -0.61
CA ALA A 56 -9.24 -3.12 -0.04
C ALA A 56 -9.43 -1.59 0.00
N GLU A 57 -8.40 -0.85 0.41
CA GLU A 57 -8.43 0.61 0.52
C GLU A 57 -8.63 1.28 -0.86
N GLN A 58 -8.02 0.74 -1.90
CA GLN A 58 -8.01 1.34 -3.23
C GLN A 58 -8.89 0.58 -4.23
N ALA A 59 -9.81 -0.26 -3.76
CA ALA A 59 -10.74 -0.97 -4.63
C ALA A 59 -11.57 0.04 -5.47
N PRO A 60 -11.75 -0.19 -6.79
CA PRO A 60 -11.38 -1.39 -7.54
C PRO A 60 -10.00 -1.32 -8.24
N ARG A 61 -9.20 -0.27 -7.98
CA ARG A 61 -7.98 0.08 -8.74
C ARG A 61 -6.94 -1.05 -8.80
N PHE A 62 -6.89 -1.91 -7.80
CA PHE A 62 -5.91 -2.99 -7.67
C PHE A 62 -6.51 -4.40 -7.65
N ASP A 63 -7.77 -4.56 -8.05
CA ASP A 63 -8.44 -5.86 -8.01
C ASP A 63 -7.77 -6.87 -8.96
N ASP A 64 -7.33 -6.40 -10.13
CA ASP A 64 -6.66 -7.20 -11.17
C ASP A 64 -5.21 -7.60 -10.84
N VAL A 65 -4.63 -7.07 -9.75
CA VAL A 65 -3.24 -7.38 -9.36
C VAL A 65 -3.20 -8.73 -8.66
N ALA A 66 -2.49 -9.75 -9.16
CA ALA A 66 -2.40 -11.03 -8.45
C ALA A 66 -1.69 -10.89 -7.08
N LEU A 67 -2.24 -11.53 -6.03
CA LEU A 67 -1.56 -11.67 -4.74
C LEU A 67 -0.57 -12.84 -4.83
N THR A 68 0.62 -12.60 -5.33
CA THR A 68 1.70 -13.60 -5.33
C THR A 68 2.58 -13.39 -4.10
N SER A 69 2.74 -14.41 -3.27
CA SER A 69 3.57 -14.42 -2.06
C SER A 69 5.06 -14.44 -2.39
#